data_AF-A0A8J9SG38-F1
#
_entry.id   AF-A0A8J9SG38-F1
#
_cell.length_a   1.000
_cell.length_b   1.000
_cell.length_c   1.000
_cell.angle_alpha   90.00
_cell.angle_beta   90.00
_cell.angle_gamma   90.00
#
_symmetry.space_group_name_H-M   'P 1'
#
loop_
_entity.id
_entity.type
_entity.pdbx_description
1 polymer ?
#
loop_
_entity_poly.entity_id
_entity_poly.type
_entity_poly.pdbx_seq_one_letter_code
_entity_poly.pdbx_strand_id
1 'polypeptide(L)'
;PLLEGMSTKQHPASDANTLNNVDSVSQEICTLISAAQNKSTSAGGKLPIPIYGTTLYFQCARRIPPTEIKRLRRQYILWIAGHPPEDSSERGIAQSFLDYIQAQR
;
A
#
# COMPACT_ATOMS: atom_id res chain seq x y z
N PRO A 1 7.81 48.61 13.69
CA PRO A 1 7.76 47.60 14.78
C PRO A 1 6.40 46.89 14.76
N LEU A 2 6.29 45.61 14.40
CA LEU A 2 6.83 44.44 15.11
C LEU A 2 7.26 43.35 14.12
N LEU A 3 8.38 42.71 14.45
CA LEU A 3 8.95 41.53 13.82
C LEU A 3 8.66 40.32 14.72
N GLU A 4 8.46 39.15 14.09
CA GLU A 4 8.58 37.78 14.65
C GLU A 4 7.43 37.30 15.58
N GLY A 5 6.97 36.04 15.52
CA GLY A 5 7.76 34.84 15.31
C GLY A 5 7.16 33.79 14.38
N MET A 6 8.11 33.12 13.73
CA MET A 6 7.98 32.03 12.80
C MET A 6 7.39 30.82 13.54
N SER A 7 6.12 30.52 13.31
CA SER A 7 5.57 29.19 13.61
C SER A 7 5.80 28.26 12.42
N THR A 8 7.05 28.06 12.04
CA THR A 8 7.45 26.93 11.19
C THR A 8 7.36 25.68 12.05
N LYS A 9 6.17 25.08 12.16
CA LYS A 9 6.06 23.67 12.54
C LYS A 9 6.78 22.88 11.46
N GLN A 10 8.05 22.56 11.68
CA GLN A 10 8.92 21.87 10.72
C GLN A 10 8.58 20.38 10.51
N HIS A 11 7.41 19.89 10.94
CA HIS A 11 6.99 18.50 10.70
C HIS A 11 5.62 18.41 10.00
N PRO A 12 5.56 18.61 8.66
CA PRO A 12 4.56 17.90 7.88
C PRO A 12 5.09 17.31 6.56
N ALA A 13 6.32 17.62 6.14
CA ALA A 13 6.81 17.25 4.81
C ALA A 13 7.06 15.73 4.68
N SER A 14 7.63 15.11 5.71
CA SER A 14 7.95 13.67 5.69
C SER A 14 6.68 12.81 5.75
N ASP A 15 5.75 13.13 6.64
CA ASP A 15 4.48 12.38 6.79
C ASP A 15 3.56 12.54 5.57
N ALA A 16 3.46 13.76 5.01
CA ALA A 16 2.68 14.00 3.80
C ALA A 16 3.25 13.24 2.59
N ASN A 17 4.59 13.15 2.49
CA ASN A 17 5.24 12.39 1.43
C ASN A 17 5.03 10.88 1.61
N THR A 18 5.10 10.37 2.85
CA THR A 18 4.84 8.95 3.15
C THR A 18 3.38 8.58 2.86
N LEU A 19 2.40 9.37 3.30
CA LEU A 19 0.98 9.08 3.01
C LEU A 19 0.66 9.14 1.52
N ASN A 20 1.26 10.08 0.77
CA ASN A 20 1.11 10.14 -0.68
C ASN A 20 1.74 8.91 -1.36
N ASN A 21 2.93 8.50 -0.93
CA ASN A 21 3.55 7.26 -1.41
C ASN A 21 2.69 6.05 -1.07
N VAL A 22 2.13 5.97 0.14
CA VAL A 22 1.23 4.89 0.55
C VAL A 22 -0.01 4.85 -0.34
N ASP A 23 -0.65 5.99 -0.59
CA ASP A 23 -1.81 6.07 -1.48
C ASP A 23 -1.46 5.58 -2.89
N SER A 24 -0.36 6.09 -3.46
CA SER A 24 0.10 5.78 -4.82
C SER A 24 0.48 4.30 -4.99
N VAL A 25 1.37 3.80 -4.12
CA VAL A 25 1.84 2.41 -4.14
C VAL A 25 0.68 1.44 -3.90
N SER A 26 -0.19 1.72 -2.93
CA SER A 26 -1.34 0.83 -2.67
C SER A 26 -2.30 0.76 -3.85
N GLN A 27 -2.51 1.87 -4.59
CA GLN A 27 -3.32 1.89 -5.80
C GLN A 27 -2.68 1.04 -6.92
N GLU A 28 -1.36 1.16 -7.10
CA GLU A 28 -0.62 0.37 -8.07
C GLU A 28 -0.74 -1.12 -7.76
N ILE A 29 -0.51 -1.51 -6.50
CA ILE A 29 -0.67 -2.89 -6.03
C ILE A 29 -2.09 -3.41 -6.27
N CYS A 30 -3.14 -2.61 -6.02
CA CYS A 30 -4.52 -3.01 -6.31
C CYS A 30 -4.72 -3.38 -7.79
N THR A 31 -4.10 -2.60 -8.68
CA THR A 31 -4.14 -2.82 -10.13
C THR A 31 -3.37 -4.08 -10.52
N LEU A 32 -2.18 -4.27 -9.94
CA LEU A 32 -1.33 -5.42 -10.17
C LEU A 32 -1.96 -6.73 -9.66
N ILE A 33 -2.59 -6.74 -8.48
CA ILE A 33 -3.32 -7.90 -7.96
C ILE A 33 -4.44 -8.29 -8.93
N SER A 34 -5.23 -7.30 -9.37
CA SER A 34 -6.33 -7.54 -10.31
C SER A 34 -5.82 -8.11 -11.64
N ALA A 35 -4.72 -7.55 -12.17
CA ALA A 35 -4.08 -8.04 -13.38
C ALA A 35 -3.51 -9.46 -13.22
N ALA A 36 -2.84 -9.76 -12.10
CA ALA A 36 -2.31 -11.08 -11.78
C ALA A 36 -3.42 -12.13 -11.67
N GLN A 37 -4.56 -11.77 -11.04
CA GLN A 37 -5.72 -12.64 -10.92
C GLN A 37 -6.44 -12.88 -12.25
N ASN A 38 -6.39 -11.93 -13.18
CA ASN A 38 -6.93 -12.11 -14.52
C ASN A 38 -6.05 -13.03 -15.39
N LYS A 39 -4.73 -13.03 -15.16
CA LYS A 39 -3.78 -13.90 -15.85
C LYS A 39 -3.69 -15.30 -15.25
N SER A 40 -3.99 -15.45 -13.96
CA SER A 40 -4.01 -16.73 -13.27
C SER A 40 -5.23 -17.55 -13.69
N THR A 41 -5.00 -18.78 -14.15
CA THR A 41 -6.05 -19.77 -14.43
C THR A 41 -6.58 -20.44 -13.16
N SER A 42 -5.86 -20.32 -12.05
CA SER A 42 -6.28 -20.83 -10.74
C SER A 42 -7.05 -19.78 -9.95
N ALA A 43 -8.10 -20.22 -9.24
CA ALA A 43 -8.90 -19.40 -8.34
C ALA A 43 -8.11 -18.91 -7.10
N GLY A 44 -6.92 -19.46 -6.84
CA GLY A 44 -6.01 -19.07 -5.76
C GLY A 44 -4.57 -19.49 -6.04
N GLY A 45 -3.66 -19.18 -5.12
CA GLY A 45 -2.23 -19.49 -5.21
C GLY A 45 -1.34 -18.27 -5.01
N LYS A 46 -0.07 -18.46 -5.37
CA LYS A 46 0.99 -17.45 -5.25
C LYS A 46 0.96 -16.56 -6.50
N LEU A 47 0.52 -15.31 -6.34
CA LEU A 47 0.42 -14.32 -7.41
C LEU A 47 1.72 -13.49 -7.49
N PRO A 48 2.41 -13.44 -8.63
CA PRO A 48 3.56 -12.55 -8.80
C PRO A 48 3.08 -11.11 -9.01
N ILE A 49 3.61 -10.19 -8.20
CA ILE A 49 3.31 -8.76 -8.20
C ILE A 49 4.62 -8.03 -8.57
N PRO A 50 4.85 -7.73 -9.86
CA PRO A 50 6.03 -6.99 -10.28
C PRO A 50 5.88 -5.52 -9.90
N ILE A 51 6.79 -4.99 -9.09
CA ILE A 51 6.75 -3.60 -8.64
C ILE A 51 8.17 -3.06 -8.42
N TYR A 52 8.45 -1.83 -8.87
CA TYR A 52 9.75 -1.13 -8.71
C TYR A 52 10.99 -1.99 -9.01
N GLY A 53 10.97 -2.75 -10.11
CA GLY A 53 12.10 -3.61 -10.52
C GLY A 53 12.29 -4.88 -9.68
N THR A 54 11.40 -5.16 -8.73
CA THR A 54 11.34 -6.41 -7.98
C THR A 54 10.02 -7.15 -8.25
N THR A 55 9.92 -8.40 -7.80
CA THR A 55 8.67 -9.17 -7.82
C THR A 55 8.37 -9.64 -6.41
N LEU A 56 7.30 -9.09 -5.85
CA LEU A 56 6.73 -9.60 -4.60
C LEU A 56 5.78 -10.75 -4.94
N TYR A 57 5.61 -11.67 -4.00
CA TYR A 57 4.71 -12.79 -4.18
C TYR A 57 3.60 -12.75 -3.16
N PHE A 58 2.38 -12.60 -3.64
CA PHE A 58 1.20 -12.49 -2.81
C PHE A 58 0.46 -13.83 -2.76
N GLN A 59 0.38 -14.43 -1.57
CA GLN A 59 -0.34 -15.69 -1.38
C GLN A 59 -1.83 -15.41 -1.22
N CYS A 60 -2.64 -15.94 -2.12
CA CYS A 60 -4.07 -15.65 -2.14
C CYS A 60 -4.88 -16.96 -2.19
N ALA A 61 -5.60 -17.30 -1.12
CA ALA A 61 -6.38 -18.54 -1.06
C ALA A 61 -7.56 -18.57 -2.06
N ARG A 62 -8.11 -17.39 -2.38
CA ARG A 62 -9.22 -17.20 -3.33
C ARG A 62 -9.12 -15.88 -4.06
N ARG A 63 -9.69 -15.80 -5.26
CA ARG A 63 -9.79 -14.55 -6.02
C ARG A 63 -10.42 -13.44 -5.18
N ILE A 64 -9.84 -12.24 -5.25
CA ILE A 64 -10.30 -11.06 -4.52
C ILE A 64 -11.05 -10.19 -5.51
N PRO A 65 -12.36 -9.97 -5.34
CA PRO A 65 -13.09 -9.05 -6.18
C PRO A 65 -12.47 -7.64 -6.13
N PRO A 66 -12.44 -6.88 -7.23
CA PRO A 66 -11.91 -5.52 -7.25
C PRO A 66 -12.55 -4.58 -6.21
N THR A 67 -13.83 -4.81 -5.88
CA THR A 67 -14.54 -4.08 -4.82
C THR A 67 -13.98 -4.36 -3.44
N GLU A 68 -13.62 -5.62 -3.15
CA GLU A 68 -13.01 -6.03 -1.90
C GLU A 68 -11.57 -5.48 -1.79
N ILE A 69 -10.79 -5.51 -2.88
CA ILE A 69 -9.45 -4.90 -2.94
C ILE A 69 -9.51 -3.40 -2.61
N LYS A 70 -10.44 -2.65 -3.24
CA LYS A 70 -10.63 -1.21 -2.95
C LYS A 70 -11.03 -0.95 -1.50
N ARG A 71 -11.85 -1.82 -0.91
CA ARG A 71 -12.23 -1.73 0.50
C ARG A 71 -11.01 -1.93 1.40
N LEU A 72 -10.21 -2.97 1.15
CA LEU A 72 -8.98 -3.26 1.90
C LEU A 72 -7.97 -2.12 1.79
N ARG A 73 -7.80 -1.51 0.60
CA ARG A 73 -6.96 -0.32 0.42
C ARG A 73 -7.37 0.84 1.34
N ARG A 74 -8.67 1.17 1.38
CA ARG A 74 -9.17 2.23 2.27
C ARG A 74 -8.90 1.91 3.74
N GLN A 75 -9.10 0.66 4.15
CA GLN A 75 -8.81 0.25 5.53
C GLN A 75 -7.31 0.32 5.84
N TYR A 76 -6.46 -0.08 4.89
CA TYR A 76 -5.00 0.02 5.02
C TYR A 76 -4.53 1.47 5.18
N ILE A 77 -5.03 2.41 4.37
CA ILE A 77 -4.68 3.84 4.47
C ILE A 77 -5.10 4.42 5.83
N LEU A 78 -6.19 3.95 6.42
CA LEU A 78 -6.58 4.36 7.77
C LEU A 78 -5.71 3.68 8.84
N TRP A 79 -5.38 2.41 8.64
CA TRP A 79 -4.60 1.62 9.59
C TRP A 79 -3.14 2.06 9.68
N ILE A 80 -2.53 2.41 8.55
CA ILE A 80 -1.12 2.83 8.45
C ILE A 80 -0.85 4.13 9.20
N ALA A 81 -1.84 4.99 9.37
CA ALA A 81 -1.71 6.21 10.16
C ALA A 81 -1.41 5.91 11.65
N GLY A 82 -1.83 4.73 12.15
CA GLY A 82 -1.48 4.24 13.48
C GLY A 82 -0.34 3.19 13.48
N HIS A 83 0.06 2.70 12.30
CA HIS A 83 1.06 1.65 12.12
C HIS A 83 1.92 1.97 10.88
N PRO A 84 2.80 2.98 10.97
CA PRO A 84 3.66 3.34 9.85
C PRO A 84 4.55 2.15 9.45
N PRO A 85 4.83 1.96 8.15
CA PRO A 85 5.63 0.85 7.69
C PRO A 85 7.09 1.06 8.15
N GLU A 86 7.74 -0.02 8.61
CA GLU A 86 9.15 0.02 9.03
C GLU A 86 10.07 0.53 7.90
N ASP A 87 9.72 0.19 6.67
CA ASP A 87 10.34 0.71 5.46
C ASP A 87 9.35 1.59 4.68
N SER A 88 9.60 2.90 4.68
CA SER A 88 8.81 3.89 3.93
C SER A 88 9.17 3.95 2.43
N SER A 89 10.09 3.10 1.97
CA SER A 89 10.31 2.91 0.54
C SER A 89 9.07 2.34 -0.14
N GLU A 90 8.97 2.55 -1.45
CA GLU A 90 7.84 2.05 -2.22
C GLU A 90 7.71 0.53 -2.15
N ARG A 91 8.85 -0.19 -2.04
CA ARG A 91 8.88 -1.64 -1.81
C ARG A 91 8.37 -2.01 -0.42
N GLY A 92 8.80 -1.30 0.62
CA GLY A 92 8.38 -1.56 2.00
C GLY A 92 6.88 -1.34 2.19
N ILE A 93 6.36 -0.27 1.61
CA ILE A 93 4.92 0.03 1.56
C ILE A 93 4.16 -1.05 0.81
N ALA A 94 4.66 -1.51 -0.35
CA ALA A 94 4.04 -2.58 -1.12
C ALA A 94 3.97 -3.88 -0.34
N GLN A 95 5.07 -4.27 0.32
CA GLN A 95 5.15 -5.46 1.16
C GLN A 95 4.15 -5.37 2.32
N SER A 96 4.17 -4.25 3.07
CA SER A 96 3.25 -4.00 4.19
C SER A 96 1.79 -4.08 3.76
N PHE A 97 1.43 -3.55 2.58
CA PHE A 97 0.06 -3.63 2.08
C PHE A 97 -0.36 -5.06 1.71
N LEU A 98 0.53 -5.84 1.09
CA LEU A 98 0.26 -7.24 0.77
C LEU A 98 0.09 -8.09 2.04
N ASP A 99 0.96 -7.86 3.03
CA ASP A 99 0.89 -8.53 4.33
C ASP A 99 -0.39 -8.14 5.09
N TYR A 100 -0.79 -6.87 5.03
CA TYR A 100 -2.07 -6.40 5.56
C TYR A 100 -3.25 -7.13 4.93
N ILE A 101 -3.30 -7.24 3.60
CA ILE A 101 -4.37 -7.98 2.91
C ILE A 101 -4.39 -9.45 3.35
N GLN A 102 -3.22 -10.05 3.50
CA GLN A 102 -3.08 -11.44 3.93
C GLN A 102 -3.56 -11.65 5.37
N ALA A 103 -3.28 -10.70 6.28
CA ALA A 103 -3.73 -10.76 7.68
C ALA A 103 -5.24 -10.58 7.86
N GLN A 104 -5.93 -9.97 6.90
CA GLN A 104 -7.40 -9.80 6.93
C GLN A 104 -8.16 -11.03 6.40
N ARG A 105 -7.48 -12.15 6.15
CA ARG A 105 -8.01 -13.36 5.48
C ARG A 105 -7.61 -14.63 6.21
#